data_AF-F0YTE1-F1
#
_entry.id   AF-F0YTE1-F1
#
_cell.length_a   1.000
_cell.length_b   1.000
_cell.length_c   1.000
_cell.angle_alpha   90.00
_cell.angle_beta   90.00
_cell.angle_gamma   90.00
#
_symmetry.space_group_name_H-M   'P 1'
#
loop_
_entity.id
_entity.type
_entity.pdbx_description
1 polymer ?
#
loop_
_entity_poly.entity_id
_entity_poly.type
_entity_poly.pdbx_seq_one_letter_code
_entity_poly.pdbx_strand_id
1 'polypeptide(L)'
;MENRIMYREMSIEMTDKEVKKCMAMLVEDSIVLKIKRDTVQNAIDIKFKVRGDCRKKKYRISLLPDAVEELSEGIRLKIDGEYLYEQFMIAKGYSDYWKDNIFID
;
A
#
# COMPACT_ATOMS: atom_id res chain seq x y z
N MET A 1 -18.02 10.81 -19.94
CA MET A 1 -17.28 11.39 -18.80
C MET A 1 -15.95 10.69 -18.77
N GLU A 2 -14.89 11.35 -19.21
CA GLU A 2 -13.53 10.87 -18.97
C GLU A 2 -13.29 10.93 -17.45
N ASN A 3 -13.00 9.79 -16.83
CA ASN A 3 -12.50 9.78 -15.46
C ASN A 3 -11.09 10.36 -15.48
N ARG A 4 -10.96 11.68 -15.32
CA ARG A 4 -9.66 12.28 -15.06
C ARG A 4 -9.23 11.84 -13.67
N ILE A 5 -8.14 11.08 -13.58
CA ILE A 5 -7.53 10.73 -12.30
C ILE A 5 -6.92 12.02 -11.74
N MET A 6 -7.31 12.38 -10.52
CA MET A 6 -6.71 13.46 -9.75
C MET A 6 -5.90 12.86 -8.61
N TYR A 7 -4.91 13.61 -8.12
CA TYR A 7 -4.17 13.25 -6.92
C TYR A 7 -5.13 13.10 -5.74
N ARG A 8 -4.91 12.03 -4.96
CA ARG A 8 -5.70 11.64 -3.80
C ARG A 8 -4.76 11.34 -2.66
N GLU A 9 -5.07 11.87 -1.49
CA GLU A 9 -4.21 11.70 -0.33
C GLU A 9 -4.39 10.30 0.26
N MET A 10 -3.42 9.41 0.02
CA MET A 10 -3.48 7.98 0.34
C MET A 10 -3.90 7.71 1.78
N SER A 11 -3.23 8.35 2.74
CA SER A 11 -3.48 8.17 4.17
C SER A 11 -4.91 8.51 4.59
N ILE A 12 -5.55 9.46 3.90
CA ILE A 12 -6.90 9.96 4.20
C ILE A 12 -7.94 9.17 3.40
N GLU A 13 -7.71 8.97 2.12
CA GLU A 13 -8.73 8.53 1.16
C GLU A 13 -8.66 7.05 0.78
N MET A 14 -7.52 6.37 0.98
CA MET A 14 -7.41 4.95 0.66
C MET A 14 -8.28 4.14 1.60
N THR A 15 -9.26 3.40 1.07
CA THR A 15 -10.15 2.59 1.90
C THR A 15 -9.42 1.38 2.48
N ASP A 16 -9.87 0.88 3.63
CA ASP A 16 -9.31 -0.36 4.21
C ASP A 16 -9.42 -1.57 3.26
N LYS A 17 -10.40 -1.56 2.35
CA LYS A 17 -10.54 -2.57 1.30
C LYS A 17 -9.40 -2.49 0.28
N GLU A 18 -9.00 -1.28 -0.11
CA GLU A 18 -7.86 -1.06 -1.00
C GLU A 18 -6.54 -1.38 -0.30
N VAL A 19 -6.39 -1.02 0.98
CA VAL A 19 -5.24 -1.44 1.80
C VAL A 19 -5.09 -2.96 1.80
N LYS A 20 -6.18 -3.70 2.01
CA LYS A 20 -6.16 -5.18 1.95
C LYS A 20 -5.80 -5.73 0.57
N LYS A 21 -6.18 -5.06 -0.52
CA LYS A 21 -5.75 -5.43 -1.87
C LYS A 21 -4.24 -5.22 -2.05
N CYS A 22 -3.72 -4.08 -1.60
CA CYS A 22 -2.28 -3.80 -1.60
C CYS A 22 -1.51 -4.90 -0.86
N MET A 23 -1.98 -5.26 0.33
CA MET A 23 -1.38 -6.36 1.10
C MET A 23 -1.40 -7.70 0.38
N ALA A 24 -2.48 -8.04 -0.33
CA ALA A 24 -2.56 -9.27 -1.13
C ALA A 24 -1.65 -9.26 -2.37
N MET A 25 -1.35 -8.08 -2.92
CA MET A 25 -0.37 -7.91 -4.00
C MET A 25 1.07 -8.07 -3.47
N LEU A 26 1.34 -7.51 -2.30
CA LEU A 26 2.69 -7.44 -1.71
C LEU A 26 3.11 -8.73 -0.99
N VAL A 27 2.26 -9.29 -0.15
CA VAL A 27 2.60 -10.42 0.72
C VAL A 27 1.53 -11.51 0.59
N GLU A 28 1.96 -12.67 0.11
CA GLU A 28 1.08 -13.83 -0.05
C GLU A 28 0.52 -14.27 1.31
N ASP A 29 -0.76 -14.68 1.31
CA ASP A 29 -1.43 -15.18 2.51
C ASP A 29 -1.43 -14.21 3.71
N SER A 30 -1.24 -12.92 3.45
CA SER A 30 -1.27 -11.88 4.48
C SER A 30 -2.68 -11.64 5.02
N ILE A 31 -2.77 -11.51 6.34
CA ILE A 31 -3.99 -11.22 7.07
C ILE A 31 -3.76 -9.94 7.88
N VAL A 32 -4.41 -8.86 7.45
CA VAL A 32 -4.35 -7.55 8.11
C VAL A 32 -4.98 -7.64 9.51
N LEU A 33 -4.24 -7.20 10.53
CA LEU A 33 -4.66 -7.16 11.93
C LEU A 33 -4.98 -5.75 12.40
N LYS A 34 -4.17 -4.76 11.97
CA LYS A 34 -4.38 -3.35 12.31
C LYS A 34 -3.86 -2.47 11.17
N ILE A 35 -4.58 -1.41 10.89
CA ILE A 35 -4.20 -0.33 9.99
C ILE A 35 -4.04 0.93 10.84
N LYS A 36 -2.94 1.66 10.67
CA LYS A 36 -2.69 2.98 11.25
C LYS A 36 -2.32 3.92 10.11
N ARG A 37 -2.92 5.10 10.09
CA ARG A 37 -2.73 6.10 9.03
C ARG A 37 -1.87 7.23 9.58
N ASP A 38 -0.83 7.59 8.84
CA ASP A 38 0.01 8.74 9.11
C ASP A 38 -0.28 9.82 8.07
N THR A 39 -1.03 10.85 8.47
CA THR A 39 -1.41 11.94 7.57
C THR A 39 -0.28 12.95 7.37
N VAL A 40 0.78 12.93 8.19
CA VAL A 40 1.92 13.84 8.02
C VAL A 40 2.83 13.31 6.93
N GLN A 41 3.06 11.99 6.90
CA GLN A 41 3.91 11.33 5.91
C GLN A 41 3.12 10.74 4.73
N ASN A 42 1.80 10.92 4.70
CA ASN A 42 0.90 10.27 3.75
C ASN A 42 1.10 8.74 3.66
N ALA A 43 1.36 8.09 4.80
CA ALA A 43 1.71 6.68 4.88
C ALA A 43 0.64 5.84 5.59
N ILE A 44 0.66 4.53 5.37
CA ILE A 44 -0.22 3.56 6.04
C ILE A 44 0.62 2.43 6.64
N ASP A 45 0.71 2.40 7.97
CA ASP A 45 1.38 1.34 8.72
C ASP A 45 0.42 0.17 8.95
N ILE A 46 0.86 -1.04 8.61
CA ILE A 46 0.03 -2.24 8.69
C ILE A 46 0.68 -3.26 9.59
N LYS A 47 -0.06 -3.72 10.60
CA LYS A 47 0.28 -4.94 11.34
C LYS A 47 -0.47 -6.10 10.72
N PHE A 48 0.23 -7.17 10.40
CA PHE A 48 -0.35 -8.36 9.77
C PHE A 48 0.24 -9.65 10.33
N LYS A 49 -0.36 -10.78 9.97
CA LYS A 49 0.18 -12.13 10.13
C LYS A 49 0.13 -12.85 8.79
N VAL A 50 0.93 -13.90 8.61
CA VAL A 50 0.90 -14.74 7.41
C VAL A 50 0.18 -16.04 7.75
N ARG A 51 -0.77 -16.47 6.92
CA ARG A 51 -1.43 -17.77 7.08
C ARG A 51 -0.40 -18.87 6.90
N GLY A 52 -0.42 -19.88 7.77
CA GLY A 52 0.55 -20.98 7.72
C GLY A 52 1.90 -20.69 8.39
N ASP A 53 2.14 -19.47 8.90
CA ASP A 53 3.30 -19.23 9.75
C ASP A 53 3.15 -19.94 11.11
N CYS A 54 3.84 -21.07 11.26
CA CYS A 54 3.87 -21.87 12.47
C CYS A 54 4.38 -21.11 13.70
N ARG A 55 5.16 -20.01 13.50
CA ARG A 55 5.70 -19.20 14.59
C ARG A 55 4.66 -18.20 15.12
N LYS A 56 3.51 -18.05 14.46
CA LYS A 56 2.43 -17.10 14.81
C LYS A 56 2.96 -15.67 15.01
N LYS A 57 3.99 -15.28 14.25
CA LYS A 57 4.60 -13.96 14.40
C LYS A 57 3.66 -12.88 13.88
N LYS A 58 3.81 -11.68 14.43
CA LYS A 58 3.16 -10.46 13.95
C LYS A 58 4.20 -9.63 13.23
N TYR A 59 3.86 -9.23 12.02
CA TYR A 59 4.73 -8.49 11.12
C TYR A 59 4.19 -7.08 10.92
N ARG A 60 5.05 -6.24 10.36
CA ARG A 60 4.81 -4.84 10.02
C ARG A 60 5.34 -4.56 8.62
N ILE A 61 4.68 -3.61 7.98
CA ILE A 61 5.03 -3.03 6.70
C ILE A 61 4.40 -1.63 6.66
N SER A 62 5.09 -0.69 6.06
CA SER A 62 4.61 0.67 5.85
C SER A 62 4.44 0.90 4.35
N LEU A 63 3.24 1.33 3.98
CA LEU A 63 2.88 1.66 2.61
C LEU A 63 3.05 3.17 2.42
N LEU A 64 3.82 3.56 1.40
CA LEU A 64 4.01 4.95 0.96
C LEU A 64 3.43 5.12 -0.46
N PRO A 65 3.13 6.34 -0.92
CA PRO A 65 2.57 6.59 -2.24
C PRO A 65 3.30 5.89 -3.40
N ASP A 66 4.62 5.81 -3.34
CA ASP A 66 5.48 5.29 -4.41
C ASP A 66 6.50 4.26 -3.92
N ALA A 67 6.34 3.74 -2.70
CA ALA A 67 7.27 2.78 -2.12
C ALA A 67 6.62 1.93 -1.03
N VAL A 68 7.36 0.89 -0.61
CA VAL A 68 7.04 0.05 0.54
C VAL A 68 8.26 0.00 1.44
N GLU A 69 8.06 0.30 2.72
CA GLU A 69 9.13 0.40 3.71
C GLU A 69 8.84 -0.38 5.00
N GLU A 70 9.81 -0.41 5.90
CA GLU A 70 9.72 -1.02 7.24
C GLU A 70 9.22 -2.48 7.25
N LEU A 71 9.52 -3.24 6.20
CA LEU A 71 9.13 -4.64 6.12
C LEU A 71 9.84 -5.45 7.21
N SER A 72 9.06 -6.14 8.02
CA SER A 72 9.60 -6.97 9.09
C SER A 72 10.49 -8.10 8.58
N GLU A 73 11.59 -8.34 9.30
CA GLU A 73 12.58 -9.36 8.97
C GLU A 73 11.96 -10.74 8.78
N GLY A 74 12.41 -11.45 7.73
CA GLY A 74 11.94 -12.79 7.39
C GLY A 74 10.66 -12.81 6.57
N ILE A 75 10.08 -11.66 6.23
CA ILE A 75 9.06 -11.56 5.18
C ILE A 75 9.75 -11.25 3.85
N ARG A 76 9.29 -11.93 2.80
CA ARG A 76 9.64 -11.61 1.42
C ARG A 76 8.39 -11.11 0.73
N LEU A 77 8.54 -10.04 -0.03
CA LEU A 77 7.49 -9.61 -0.94
C LEU A 77 7.35 -10.64 -2.06
N LYS A 78 6.14 -10.72 -2.62
CA LYS A 78 5.89 -11.50 -3.82
C LYS A 78 6.74 -10.97 -4.98
N ILE A 79 7.10 -11.87 -5.89
CA ILE A 79 7.67 -11.49 -7.19
C ILE A 79 6.68 -10.51 -7.85
N ASP A 80 7.20 -9.40 -8.36
CA ASP A 80 6.45 -8.27 -8.93
C ASP A 80 5.47 -7.55 -7.98
N GLY A 81 5.49 -7.87 -6.69
CA GLY A 81 4.55 -7.30 -5.71
C GLY A 81 4.65 -5.78 -5.59
N GLU A 82 5.87 -5.25 -5.55
CA GLU A 82 6.13 -3.80 -5.50
C GLU A 82 5.70 -3.12 -6.80
N TYR A 83 6.05 -3.70 -7.95
CA TYR A 83 5.61 -3.18 -9.25
C TYR A 83 4.08 -3.10 -9.35
N LEU A 84 3.36 -4.16 -8.96
CA LEU A 84 1.88 -4.15 -8.97
C LEU A 84 1.30 -3.14 -7.98
N TYR A 85 1.97 -2.95 -6.84
CA TYR A 85 1.62 -1.93 -5.86
C TYR A 85 1.75 -0.52 -6.45
N GLU A 86 2.89 -0.19 -7.07
CA GLU A 86 3.11 1.10 -7.73
C GLU A 86 2.09 1.37 -8.85
N GLN A 87 1.84 0.38 -9.71
CA GLN A 87 0.82 0.49 -10.76
C GLN A 87 -0.57 0.77 -10.19
N PHE A 88 -0.91 0.15 -9.05
CA PHE A 88 -2.16 0.43 -8.35
C PHE A 88 -2.20 1.86 -7.80
N MET A 89 -1.11 2.36 -7.22
CA MET A 89 -1.03 3.73 -6.71
C MET A 89 -1.22 4.75 -7.82
N ILE A 90 -0.57 4.54 -8.97
CA ILE A 90 -0.76 5.38 -10.15
C ILE A 90 -2.21 5.29 -10.64
N ALA A 91 -2.75 4.10 -10.88
CA ALA A 91 -4.10 3.93 -11.44
C ALA A 91 -5.22 4.45 -10.53
N LYS A 92 -4.96 4.65 -9.24
CA LYS A 92 -5.94 5.10 -8.25
C LYS A 92 -5.76 6.55 -7.80
N GLY A 93 -4.74 7.23 -8.33
CA GLY A 93 -4.43 8.63 -8.01
C GLY A 93 -3.69 8.81 -6.69
N TYR A 94 -3.17 7.75 -6.08
CA TYR A 94 -2.48 7.83 -4.77
C TYR A 94 -0.99 8.11 -4.88
N SER A 95 -0.39 7.84 -6.04
CA SER A 95 1.02 8.13 -6.29
C SER A 95 1.29 9.64 -6.25
N ASP A 96 2.42 10.05 -5.69
CA ASP A 96 2.80 11.45 -5.64
C ASP A 96 3.13 12.00 -7.05
N TYR A 97 3.31 11.12 -8.05
CA TYR A 97 3.39 11.54 -9.46
C TYR A 97 2.13 12.24 -9.98
N TRP A 98 0.99 12.13 -9.29
CA TRP A 98 -0.21 12.90 -9.64
C TRP A 98 -0.22 14.30 -9.04
N LYS A 99 0.59 14.56 -8.01
CA LYS A 99 0.64 15.84 -7.31
C LYS A 99 1.31 16.89 -8.20
N ASP A 100 0.63 18.00 -8.44
CA ASP A 100 1.10 19.11 -9.28
C ASP A 100 1.56 18.68 -10.68
N ASN A 101 0.98 17.59 -11.20
CA ASN A 101 1.40 17.00 -12.46
C ASN A 101 0.91 17.83 -13.65
N ILE A 102 1.87 18.40 -14.37
CA ILE A 102 1.70 19.32 -15.49
C ILE A 102 1.23 18.64 -16.79
N PHE A 103 1.17 17.30 -16.84
CA PHE A 103 0.77 16.54 -18.04
C PHE A 103 -0.72 16.20 -18.05
N ILE A 104 -1.46 16.57 -17.01
CA ILE A 104 -2.88 16.27 -16.85
C ILE A 104 -3.66 17.56 -17.13
N ASP A 105 -3.77 17.90 -18.42
CA ASP A 105 -4.48 19.08 -18.92
C ASP A 105 -5.98 19.06 -18.68
#